data_AF-A0A7Y2E1T0-F1
#
_entry.id   AF-A0A7Y2E1T0-F1
#
_cell.length_a   1.000
_cell.length_b   1.000
_cell.length_c   1.000
_cell.angle_alpha   90.00
_cell.angle_beta   90.00
_cell.angle_gamma   90.00
#
_symmetry.space_group_name_H-M   'P 1'
#
loop_
_entity.id
_entity.type
_entity.pdbx_description
1 polymer ?
#
loop_
_entity_poly.entity_id
_entity_poly.type
_entity_poly.pdbx_seq_one_letter_code
_entity_poly.pdbx_strand_id
1 'polypeptide(L)' 'PPDDVDPSLIIQRKDDKPASIRKRLGVYKAETKPVEQYYRERGQLLEIGGVGSFEEVYARIRASIASRS' A
#
# COMPACT_ATOMS: atom_id res chain seq x y z
N PRO A 1 3.19 10.28 17.57
CA PRO A 1 2.16 9.52 18.30
C PRO A 1 0.83 10.19 18.07
N PRO A 2 -0.28 9.47 17.94
CA PRO A 2 -1.60 10.09 18.06
C PRO A 2 -1.71 10.79 19.42
N ASP A 3 -2.26 11.99 19.46
CA ASP A 3 -2.37 12.79 20.70
C ASP A 3 -3.40 12.20 21.68
N ASP A 4 -4.29 11.34 21.18
CA ASP A 4 -5.40 10.69 21.87
C ASP A 4 -5.08 9.27 22.39
N VAL A 5 -3.82 8.82 22.25
CA VAL A 5 -3.40 7.48 22.65
C VAL A 5 -2.35 7.55 23.76
N ASP A 6 -2.54 6.76 24.82
CA ASP A 6 -1.53 6.59 25.87
C ASP A 6 -0.20 6.10 25.25
N PRO A 7 0.90 6.86 25.38
CA PRO A 7 2.19 6.50 24.78
C PRO A 7 2.74 5.14 25.23
N SER A 8 2.37 4.68 26.42
CA SER A 8 2.80 3.36 26.94
C SER A 8 2.20 2.19 26.17
N LEU A 9 1.09 2.42 25.46
CA LEU A 9 0.44 1.43 24.59
C LEU A 9 1.04 1.41 23.19
N ILE A 10 1.89 2.38 22.85
CA ILE A 10 2.50 2.49 21.53
C ILE A 10 3.77 1.67 21.49
N ILE A 11 3.72 0.56 20.75
CA ILE A 11 4.88 -0.30 20.52
C ILE A 11 5.23 -0.35 19.04
N GLN A 12 6.53 -0.42 18.74
CA GLN A 12 6.99 -0.74 17.38
C GLN A 12 6.90 -2.26 17.19
N ARG A 13 6.25 -2.70 16.11
CA ARG A 13 6.23 -4.13 15.78
C ARG A 13 7.62 -4.59 15.39
N LYS A 14 7.93 -5.87 15.66
CA LYS A 14 9.24 -6.46 15.34
C LYS A 14 9.59 -6.36 13.84
N ASP A 15 8.59 -6.38 12.96
CA ASP A 15 8.75 -6.31 11.51
C ASP A 15 8.85 -4.88 10.94
N ASP A 16 8.71 -3.84 11.77
CA ASP A 16 8.92 -2.44 11.37
C ASP A 16 10.38 -1.98 11.53
N LYS A 17 11.30 -2.90 11.86
CA LYS A 17 12.74 -2.63 11.90
C LYS A 17 13.30 -2.44 10.48
N PRO A 18 14.32 -1.58 10.27
CA PRO A 18 14.87 -1.33 8.94
C PRO A 18 15.35 -2.59 8.18
N ALA A 19 15.91 -3.57 8.89
CA ALA A 19 16.32 -4.83 8.29
C ALA A 19 15.13 -5.64 7.75
N SER A 20 14.04 -5.71 8.53
CA SER A 20 12.78 -6.36 8.15
C SER A 20 12.13 -5.66 6.96
N ILE A 21 12.13 -4.32 6.95
CA ILE A 21 11.61 -3.51 5.83
C ILE A 21 12.39 -3.79 4.54
N ARG A 22 13.73 -3.80 4.59
CA ARG A 22 14.57 -4.13 3.43
C ARG A 22 14.27 -5.53 2.90
N LYS A 23 14.16 -6.52 3.79
CA LYS A 23 13.77 -7.89 3.42
C LYS A 23 12.40 -7.93 2.75
N ARG A 24 11.40 -7.24 3.32
CA ARG A 24 10.03 -7.16 2.78
C ARG A 24 9.98 -6.53 1.39
N LEU A 25 10.73 -5.45 1.16
CA LEU A 25 10.82 -4.83 -0.16
C LEU A 25 11.53 -5.73 -1.19
N GLY A 26 12.51 -6.53 -0.76
CA GLY A 26 13.15 -7.54 -1.61
C GLY A 26 12.18 -8.63 -2.05
N VAL A 27 11.43 -9.20 -1.10
CA VAL A 27 10.40 -10.22 -1.36
C VAL A 27 9.30 -9.66 -2.27
N TYR A 28 8.79 -8.46 -2.00
CA TYR A 28 7.80 -7.80 -2.85
C TYR A 28 8.28 -7.69 -4.30
N LYS A 29 9.53 -7.25 -4.53
CA LYS A 29 10.09 -7.12 -5.88
C LYS A 29 10.24 -8.46 -6.59
N ALA A 30 10.60 -9.52 -5.86
CA ALA A 30 10.84 -10.84 -6.43
C ALA A 30 9.54 -11.62 -6.70
N GLU A 31 8.56 -11.53 -5.81
CA GLU A 31 7.40 -12.43 -5.79
C GLU A 31 6.08 -11.72 -6.11
N THR A 32 5.86 -10.51 -5.59
CA THR A 32 4.58 -9.78 -5.75
C THR A 32 4.56 -8.92 -7.01
N LYS A 33 5.64 -8.19 -7.29
CA LYS A 33 5.71 -7.28 -8.46
C LYS A 33 5.43 -7.98 -9.80
N PRO A 34 5.90 -9.23 -10.06
CA PRO A 34 5.56 -9.91 -11.31
C PRO A 34 4.06 -10.17 -11.53
N VAL A 35 3.27 -10.28 -10.45
CA VAL A 35 1.80 -10.50 -10.53
C VAL A 35 1.10 -9.30 -11.16
N GLU A 36 1.68 -8.10 -11.08
CA GLU A 36 1.18 -6.90 -11.75
C GLU A 36 1.02 -7.10 -13.26
N GLN A 37 2.02 -7.71 -13.90
CA GLN A 37 2.02 -7.95 -15.34
C GLN A 37 0.88 -8.90 -15.75
N TYR A 38 0.64 -9.94 -14.95
CA TYR A 38 -0.45 -10.90 -15.17
C TYR A 38 -1.82 -10.20 -15.27
N TYR A 39 -2.11 -9.25 -14.38
CA TYR A 39 -3.36 -8.49 -14.40
C TYR A 39 -3.38 -7.38 -15.47
N ARG A 40 -2.23 -6.77 -15.75
CA ARG A 40 -2.10 -5.75 -16.80
C ARG A 40 -2.46 -6.32 -18.18
N GLU A 41 -1.92 -7.48 -18.53
CA GLU A 41 -2.18 -8.14 -19.81
C GLU A 41 -3.66 -8.51 -20.02
N ARG A 42 -4.41 -8.66 -18.92
CA ARG A 42 -5.85 -8.99 -18.95
C ARG A 42 -6.75 -7.76 -18.92
N GLY A 43 -6.19 -6.54 -18.92
CA GLY A 43 -6.94 -5.31 -18.73
C GLY A 43 -7.61 -5.19 -17.34
N GLN A 44 -7.16 -6.01 -16.38
CA GLN A 44 -7.75 -6.11 -15.05
C GLN A 44 -7.05 -5.22 -14.01
N LEU A 45 -5.84 -4.72 -14.31
CA LEU A 45 -5.10 -3.79 -13.45
C LEU A 45 -5.66 -2.35 -13.55
N LEU A 46 -5.89 -1.72 -12.39
CA LEU A 46 -6.10 -0.27 -12.25
C LEU A 46 -4.93 0.32 -11.47
N GLU A 47 -4.21 1.27 -12.04
CA GLU A 47 -3.10 1.96 -11.39
C GLU A 47 -3.58 3.26 -10.72
N ILE A 48 -3.27 3.42 -9.44
CA ILE A 48 -3.71 4.56 -8.63
C ILE A 48 -2.49 5.16 -7.91
N GLY A 49 -2.30 6.48 -8.04
CA GLY A 49 -1.22 7.19 -7.35
C GLY A 49 -1.44 7.22 -5.84
N GLY A 50 -0.51 6.63 -5.08
CA GLY A 50 -0.58 6.51 -3.61
C GLY A 50 0.08 7.66 -2.82
N VAL A 51 0.49 8.75 -3.49
CA VAL A 51 1.09 9.92 -2.83
C VAL A 51 0.03 11.02 -2.70
N GLY A 52 -0.13 11.58 -1.51
CA GLY A 52 -1.12 12.62 -1.20
C GLY A 52 -1.72 12.44 0.20
N SER A 53 -2.73 13.24 0.52
CA SER A 53 -3.56 13.05 1.72
C SER A 53 -4.39 11.78 1.61
N PHE A 54 -4.94 11.34 2.75
CA PHE A 54 -5.88 10.23 2.78
C PHE A 54 -7.08 10.47 1.85
N GLU A 55 -7.67 11.66 1.93
CA GLU A 55 -8.84 12.08 1.16
C GLU A 55 -8.56 12.06 -0.35
N GLU A 56 -7.39 12.55 -0.76
CA GLU A 56 -6.97 12.57 -2.16
C GLU A 56 -6.83 11.15 -2.72
N VAL A 57 -6.13 10.27 -2.01
CA VAL A 57 -5.92 8.88 -2.44
C VAL A 57 -7.25 8.11 -2.43
N TYR A 58 -8.08 8.31 -1.41
CA TYR A 58 -9.40 7.69 -1.31
C TYR A 58 -10.31 8.12 -2.47
N ALA A 59 -10.33 9.41 -2.81
CA ALA A 59 -11.11 9.91 -3.95
C ALA A 59 -10.67 9.27 -5.28
N ARG A 60 -9.36 9.12 -5.51
CA ARG A 60 -8.84 8.43 -6.70
C ARG A 60 -9.32 6.97 -6.77
N ILE A 61 -9.24 6.23 -5.65
CA ILE A 61 -9.72 4.85 -5.57
C ILE A 61 -11.21 4.77 -5.92
N ARG A 62 -12.04 5.63 -5.32
CA ARG A 62 -13.49 5.65 -5.57
C ARG A 62 -13.84 5.95 -7.02
N ALA A 63 -13.16 6.93 -7.62
CA ALA A 63 -13.35 7.29 -9.02
C ALA A 63 -12.99 6.12 -9.96
N SER A 64 -11.86 5.44 -9.73
CA SER A 64 -11.43 4.30 -10.55
C SER A 64 -12.36 3.09 -10.49
N ILE A 65 -13.03 2.86 -9.35
CA ILE A 65 -14.03 1.79 -9.22
C ILE A 65 -15.33 2.19 -9.91
N ALA A 66 -15.79 3.44 -9.74
CA ALA A 66 -17.02 3.91 -10.36
C ALA A 66 -16.95 3.87 -11.90
N SER A 67 -15.82 4.22 -12.50
CA SER A 67 -15.64 4.21 -13.96
C SER A 67 -15.55 2.80 -14.58
N ARG A 68 -15.58 1.73 -13.77
CA ARG A 68 -15.67 0.33 -14.21
C ARG A 68 -17.10 -0.22 -14.24
N SER A 69 -18.08 0.57 -13.80
CA SER A 69 -19.50 0.18 -13.73
C SER A 69 -20.20 0.42 -15.06
#